data_AF-A0A6H0KVY2-F1
#
_entry.id   AF-A0A6H0KVY2-F1
#
_cell.length_a   1.000
_cell.length_b   1.000
_cell.length_c   1.000
_cell.angle_alpha   90.00
_cell.angle_beta   90.00
_cell.angle_gamma   90.00
#
_symmetry.space_group_name_H-M   'P 1'
#
loop_
_entity.id
_entity.type
_entity.pdbx_description
1 polymer ?
#
loop_
_entity_poly.entity_id
_entity_poly.type
_entity_poly.pdbx_seq_one_letter_code
_entity_poly.pdbx_strand_id
1 'polypeptide(L)'
;MRTTGSIIHSSAGDYDSSKGDWRKSSVHVGDRYFVNYQKIEREVTRLCEILNQRIKQVQTPDSIYQLAFDAHFYLVSIHPFADGNGRTSRLLMNYILSYHQLPLATIFKEDKLEYYQALEASRPQDDEEPDLCPIRDFMFAQQMKYLSMEIKKYKQAEKKGGG
;
A
#
# COMPACT_ATOMS: atom_id res chain seq x y z
N MET A 1 3.98 24.49 -12.88
CA MET A 1 3.67 23.38 -11.96
C MET A 1 3.70 23.93 -10.54
N ARG A 2 2.59 23.89 -9.78
CA ARG A 2 2.64 24.17 -8.33
C ARG A 2 3.19 22.91 -7.66
N THR A 3 4.38 22.98 -7.07
CA THR A 3 4.92 21.94 -6.20
C THR A 3 4.05 21.87 -4.95
N THR A 4 3.46 20.71 -4.68
CA THR A 4 2.63 20.49 -3.47
C THR A 4 3.47 20.30 -2.20
N GLY A 5 4.79 20.23 -2.34
CA GLY A 5 5.70 20.12 -1.20
C GLY A 5 6.23 21.49 -0.76
N SER A 6 6.30 21.64 0.56
CA SER A 6 6.91 22.76 1.28
C SER A 6 7.77 22.24 2.44
N ILE A 7 8.63 23.12 2.94
CA ILE A 7 9.26 22.92 4.25
C ILE A 7 8.16 22.98 5.31
N ILE A 8 8.15 22.00 6.21
CA ILE A 8 7.23 21.92 7.34
C ILE A 8 8.06 22.08 8.61
N HIS A 9 7.69 23.07 9.40
CA HIS A 9 8.30 23.35 10.70
C HIS A 9 7.56 22.58 11.79
N SER A 10 8.25 21.72 12.53
CA SER A 10 7.70 21.01 13.68
C SER A 10 8.56 21.21 14.92
N SER A 11 8.00 20.92 16.09
CA SER A 11 8.75 20.97 17.36
C SER A 11 9.93 19.99 17.42
N ALA A 12 9.95 18.96 16.59
CA ALA A 12 11.05 18.00 16.48
C ALA A 12 12.01 18.32 15.32
N GLY A 13 11.85 19.49 14.68
CA GLY A 13 12.70 20.00 13.63
C GLY A 13 12.05 20.00 12.25
N ASP A 14 12.69 20.70 11.32
CA ASP A 14 12.16 20.92 9.97
C ASP A 14 12.32 19.67 9.10
N TYR A 15 11.37 19.47 8.18
CA TYR A 15 11.43 18.44 7.15
C TYR A 15 10.73 18.91 5.87
N ASP A 16 11.22 18.46 4.71
CA ASP A 16 10.76 18.91 3.40
C ASP A 16 9.87 17.84 2.74
N SER A 17 8.58 18.15 2.68
CA SER A 17 7.58 17.26 2.07
C SER A 17 7.79 17.04 0.56
N SER A 18 8.61 17.85 -0.11
CA SER A 18 8.94 17.68 -1.53
C SER A 18 10.10 16.71 -1.80
N LYS A 19 10.92 16.39 -0.78
CA LYS A 19 12.17 15.63 -0.93
C LYS A 19 12.09 14.17 -0.51
N GLY A 20 10.94 13.75 0.01
CA GLY A 20 10.79 12.42 0.59
C GLY A 20 11.37 12.31 2.01
N ASP A 21 11.57 13.45 2.69
CA ASP A 21 11.98 13.44 4.10
C ASP A 21 10.94 12.70 4.96
N TRP A 22 11.44 11.98 5.96
CA TRP A 22 10.58 11.44 7.01
C TRP A 22 9.85 12.57 7.72
N ARG A 23 8.55 12.38 8.01
CA ARG A 23 7.84 13.33 8.86
C ARG A 23 8.47 13.35 10.25
N LYS A 24 8.56 14.55 10.83
CA LYS A 24 9.01 14.78 12.21
C LYS A 24 7.87 15.24 13.11
N SER A 25 6.65 14.79 12.82
CA SER A 25 5.44 15.19 13.54
C SER A 25 4.48 14.02 13.61
N SER A 26 3.66 14.01 14.65
CA SER A 26 2.51 13.11 14.74
C SER A 26 1.45 13.56 13.75
N VAL A 27 0.87 12.59 13.04
CA VAL A 27 -0.20 12.84 12.07
C VAL A 27 -1.37 11.93 12.36
N HIS A 28 -2.55 12.39 11.96
CA HIS A 28 -3.77 11.61 12.04
C HIS A 28 -4.64 11.82 10.80
N VAL A 29 -5.53 10.87 10.52
CA VAL A 29 -6.55 11.00 9.47
C VAL A 29 -7.89 10.59 10.06
N GLY A 30 -8.81 11.56 10.25
CA GLY A 30 -9.97 11.33 11.12
C GLY A 30 -9.49 10.96 12.52
N ASP A 31 -10.04 9.88 13.09
CA ASP A 31 -9.66 9.35 14.41
C ASP A 31 -8.42 8.44 14.38
N ARG A 32 -7.77 8.29 13.22
CA ARG A 32 -6.58 7.44 13.04
C ARG A 32 -5.30 8.12 13.49
N TYR A 33 -4.64 7.61 14.52
CA TYR A 33 -3.24 7.93 14.78
C TYR A 33 -2.30 6.98 14.05
N PHE A 34 -1.18 7.50 13.55
CA PHE A 34 -0.13 6.72 12.90
C PHE A 34 1.09 6.56 13.82
N VAL A 35 2.02 5.71 13.39
CA VAL A 35 3.27 5.42 14.12
C VAL A 35 3.95 6.71 14.59
N ASN A 36 4.45 6.73 15.82
CA ASN A 36 5.18 7.90 16.31
C ASN A 36 6.38 8.20 15.39
N TYR A 37 6.58 9.47 15.05
CA TYR A 37 7.63 9.87 14.09
C TYR A 37 9.04 9.42 14.51
N GLN A 38 9.30 9.30 15.82
CA GLN A 38 10.57 8.80 16.35
C GLN A 38 10.85 7.33 16.01
N LYS A 39 9.80 6.55 15.70
CA LYS A 39 9.90 5.14 15.35
C LYS A 39 9.95 4.89 13.84
N ILE A 40 9.69 5.90 13.01
CA ILE A 40 9.54 5.74 11.54
C ILE A 40 10.74 5.03 10.92
N GLU A 41 11.95 5.54 11.17
CA GLU A 41 13.15 4.98 10.55
C GLU A 41 13.35 3.50 10.89
N ARG A 42 13.12 3.14 12.15
CA ARG A 42 13.19 1.75 12.61
C ARG A 42 12.14 0.87 11.95
N GLU A 43 10.88 1.30 11.92
CA GLU A 43 9.79 0.49 11.35
C GLU A 43 9.93 0.34 9.83
N VAL A 44 10.35 1.40 9.12
CA VAL A 44 10.61 1.32 7.67
C VAL A 44 11.80 0.41 7.38
N THR A 45 12.89 0.52 8.16
CA THR A 45 14.06 -0.35 7.99
C THR A 45 13.69 -1.81 8.20
N ARG A 46 12.95 -2.12 9.28
CA ARG A 46 12.43 -3.47 9.56
C ARG A 46 11.54 -3.98 8.41
N LEU A 47 10.66 -3.14 7.89
CA LEU A 47 9.83 -3.50 6.73
C LEU A 47 10.69 -3.83 5.51
N CYS A 48 11.69 -3.00 5.18
CA CYS A 48 12.60 -3.23 4.07
C CYS A 48 13.37 -4.56 4.22
N GLU A 49 13.88 -4.86 5.42
CA GLU A 49 14.57 -6.13 5.70
C GLU A 49 13.67 -7.34 5.46
N ILE A 50 12.45 -7.32 6.00
CA ILE A 50 11.47 -8.39 5.82
C ILE A 50 11.12 -8.57 4.34
N LEU A 51 10.82 -7.48 3.63
CA LEU A 51 10.45 -7.55 2.21
C LEU A 51 11.60 -8.06 1.34
N ASN A 52 12.83 -7.62 1.57
CA ASN A 52 14.01 -8.06 0.82
C ASN A 52 14.29 -9.56 0.97
N GLN A 53 13.94 -10.15 2.13
CA GLN A 53 14.03 -11.59 2.35
C GLN A 53 12.86 -12.31 1.67
N ARG A 54 11.62 -11.90 1.98
CA ARG A 54 10.41 -12.61 1.53
C ARG A 54 10.19 -12.55 0.03
N ILE A 55 10.56 -11.46 -0.64
CA ILE A 55 10.41 -11.31 -2.11
C ILE A 55 11.19 -12.37 -2.90
N LYS A 56 12.22 -13.00 -2.30
CA LYS A 56 12.97 -14.09 -2.94
C LYS A 56 12.41 -15.47 -2.59
N GLN A 57 11.61 -15.57 -1.53
CA GLN A 57 11.14 -16.83 -0.96
C GLN A 57 9.76 -17.22 -1.47
N VAL A 58 8.86 -16.24 -1.71
CA VAL A 58 7.53 -16.51 -2.26
C VAL A 58 7.63 -17.06 -3.69
N GLN A 59 6.82 -18.09 -3.99
CA GLN A 59 6.89 -18.81 -5.28
C GLN A 59 5.53 -18.92 -5.97
N THR A 60 4.43 -18.98 -5.22
CA THR A 60 3.09 -19.13 -5.79
C THR A 60 2.42 -17.77 -6.01
N PRO A 61 1.56 -17.62 -7.03
CA PRO A 61 0.83 -16.38 -7.27
C PRO A 61 0.15 -15.83 -6.01
N ASP A 62 -0.57 -16.69 -5.27
CA ASP A 62 -1.26 -16.32 -4.04
C ASP A 62 -0.29 -15.76 -2.98
N SER A 63 0.84 -16.42 -2.74
CA SER A 63 1.85 -15.96 -1.77
C SER A 63 2.50 -14.64 -2.18
N ILE A 64 2.67 -14.41 -3.49
CA ILE A 64 3.22 -13.18 -4.04
C ILE A 64 2.22 -12.02 -3.87
N TYR A 65 0.94 -12.24 -4.18
CA TYR A 65 -0.11 -11.25 -3.95
C TYR A 65 -0.25 -10.91 -2.46
N GLN A 66 -0.23 -11.92 -1.58
CA GLN A 66 -0.24 -11.67 -0.12
C GLN A 66 0.94 -10.79 0.29
N LEU A 67 2.16 -11.09 -0.14
CA LEU A 67 3.33 -10.26 0.17
C LEU A 67 3.18 -8.82 -0.33
N ALA A 68 2.67 -8.63 -1.55
CA ALA A 68 2.44 -7.30 -2.11
C ALA A 68 1.38 -6.50 -1.32
N PHE A 69 0.29 -7.14 -0.91
CA PHE A 69 -0.78 -6.53 -0.13
C PHE A 69 -0.34 -6.21 1.31
N ASP A 70 0.45 -7.10 1.92
CA ASP A 70 1.08 -6.85 3.22
C ASP A 70 2.01 -5.63 3.15
N ALA A 71 2.87 -5.55 2.13
CA ALA A 71 3.78 -4.42 1.94
C ALA A 71 3.04 -3.09 1.82
N HIS A 72 1.92 -3.09 1.09
CA HIS A 72 1.02 -1.94 1.04
C HIS A 72 0.50 -1.55 2.42
N PHE A 73 -0.08 -2.52 3.15
CA PHE A 73 -0.69 -2.32 4.46
C PHE A 73 0.32 -1.75 5.47
N TYR A 74 1.49 -2.38 5.58
CA TYR A 74 2.51 -1.94 6.54
C TYR A 74 3.01 -0.52 6.22
N LEU A 75 3.34 -0.21 4.96
CA LEU A 75 3.84 1.13 4.63
C LEU A 75 2.78 2.22 4.86
N VAL A 76 1.51 1.96 4.50
CA VAL A 76 0.43 2.95 4.70
C VAL A 76 0.13 3.15 6.19
N SER A 77 0.34 2.13 7.01
CA SER A 77 0.18 2.16 8.46
C SER A 77 1.35 2.81 9.21
N ILE A 78 2.59 2.66 8.72
CA ILE A 78 3.74 3.45 9.22
C ILE A 78 3.55 4.93 8.87
N HIS A 79 3.09 5.20 7.65
CA HIS A 79 2.82 6.55 7.14
C HIS A 79 4.03 7.48 7.24
N PRO A 80 5.18 7.12 6.64
CA PRO A 80 6.46 7.75 6.99
C PRO A 80 6.66 9.17 6.41
N PHE A 81 5.90 9.55 5.38
CA PHE A 81 6.04 10.85 4.71
C PHE A 81 4.95 11.84 5.14
N ALA A 82 5.16 13.12 4.82
CA ALA A 82 4.16 14.17 5.05
C ALA A 82 2.90 14.00 4.18
N ASP A 83 3.11 13.64 2.92
CA ASP A 83 2.08 13.36 1.91
C ASP A 83 2.60 12.24 1.00
N GLY A 84 1.72 11.62 0.24
CA GLY A 84 2.07 10.63 -0.77
C GLY A 84 2.04 9.19 -0.26
N ASN A 85 1.89 8.96 1.05
CA ASN A 85 1.95 7.62 1.66
C ASN A 85 1.10 6.58 0.92
N GLY A 86 -0.18 6.86 0.69
CA GLY A 86 -1.02 5.91 -0.05
C GLY A 86 -0.56 5.68 -1.50
N ARG A 87 -0.03 6.69 -2.19
CA ARG A 87 0.52 6.54 -3.56
C ARG A 87 1.78 5.68 -3.53
N THR A 88 2.69 5.93 -2.59
CA THR A 88 3.92 5.16 -2.41
C THR A 88 3.63 3.71 -2.00
N SER A 89 2.66 3.45 -1.12
CA SER A 89 2.25 2.09 -0.74
C SER A 89 1.71 1.29 -1.93
N ARG A 90 0.92 1.92 -2.80
CA ARG A 90 0.43 1.28 -4.05
C ARG A 90 1.57 1.04 -5.04
N LEU A 91 2.53 1.96 -5.12
CA LEU A 91 3.72 1.79 -5.93
C LEU A 91 4.56 0.60 -5.44
N LEU A 92 4.80 0.50 -4.13
CA LEU A 92 5.54 -0.61 -3.53
C LEU A 92 4.86 -1.97 -3.74
N MET A 93 3.54 -2.04 -3.55
CA MET A 93 2.74 -3.22 -3.87
C MET A 93 2.95 -3.66 -5.32
N ASN A 94 2.79 -2.74 -6.26
CA ASN A 94 2.92 -3.05 -7.68
C ASN A 94 4.36 -3.31 -8.12
N TYR A 95 5.35 -2.76 -7.42
CA TYR A 95 6.76 -3.12 -7.60
C TYR A 95 6.99 -4.61 -7.30
N ILE A 96 6.45 -5.12 -6.19
CA ILE A 96 6.57 -6.56 -5.83
C ILE A 96 5.89 -7.43 -6.89
N LEU A 97 4.68 -7.08 -7.32
CA LEU A 97 3.98 -7.82 -8.38
C LEU A 97 4.75 -7.80 -9.70
N SER A 98 5.27 -6.64 -10.09
CA SER A 98 6.08 -6.47 -11.30
C SER A 98 7.37 -7.27 -11.24
N TYR A 99 8.03 -7.33 -10.09
CA TYR A 99 9.25 -8.13 -9.89
C TYR A 99 9.01 -9.61 -10.20
N HIS A 100 7.85 -10.13 -9.78
CA HIS A 100 7.42 -11.51 -10.06
C HIS A 100 6.66 -11.68 -11.38
N GLN A 101 6.62 -10.64 -12.23
CA GLN A 101 5.90 -10.66 -13.52
C GLN A 101 4.40 -11.01 -13.41
N LEU A 102 3.76 -10.63 -12.30
CA LEU A 102 2.32 -10.78 -12.13
C LEU A 102 1.57 -9.52 -12.57
N PRO A 103 0.29 -9.66 -12.96
CA PRO A 103 -0.58 -8.51 -13.22
C PRO A 103 -0.61 -7.55 -12.04
N LEU A 104 -0.46 -6.25 -12.33
CA LEU A 104 -0.50 -5.21 -11.31
C LEU A 104 -1.88 -5.16 -10.64
N ALA A 105 -1.90 -4.84 -9.36
CA ALA A 105 -3.12 -4.71 -8.58
C ALA A 105 -3.68 -3.29 -8.66
N THR A 106 -5.01 -3.22 -8.72
CA THR A 106 -5.78 -1.99 -8.80
C THR A 106 -6.76 -1.92 -7.64
N ILE A 107 -6.79 -0.79 -6.94
CA ILE A 107 -7.83 -0.46 -5.96
C ILE A 107 -8.77 0.53 -6.63
N PHE A 108 -10.01 0.11 -6.86
CA PHE A 108 -11.02 0.90 -7.54
C PHE A 108 -11.44 2.10 -6.69
N LYS A 109 -11.63 3.26 -7.32
CA LYS A 109 -11.97 4.51 -6.61
C LYS A 109 -13.38 4.44 -6.02
N GLU A 110 -14.24 3.66 -6.65
CA GLU A 110 -15.63 3.45 -6.25
C GLU A 110 -15.71 2.67 -4.93
N ASP A 111 -14.72 1.82 -4.65
CA ASP A 111 -14.66 0.94 -3.47
C ASP A 111 -13.76 1.54 -2.36
N LYS A 112 -13.64 2.88 -2.33
CA LYS A 112 -12.75 3.61 -1.43
C LYS A 112 -13.18 3.47 0.04
N LEU A 113 -14.48 3.37 0.31
CA LEU A 113 -15.00 3.25 1.68
C LEU A 113 -14.61 1.89 2.28
N GLU A 114 -14.86 0.83 1.52
CA GLU A 114 -14.56 -0.56 1.85
C GLU A 114 -13.06 -0.76 2.04
N TYR A 115 -12.24 -0.10 1.22
CA TYR A 115 -10.80 -0.06 1.41
C TYR A 115 -10.38 0.48 2.78
N TYR A 116 -10.95 1.62 3.22
CA TYR A 116 -10.63 2.16 4.54
C TYR A 116 -11.18 1.31 5.68
N GLN A 117 -12.37 0.71 5.51
CA GLN A 117 -12.93 -0.23 6.48
C GLN A 117 -12.04 -1.45 6.65
N ALA A 118 -11.52 -2.02 5.56
CA ALA A 118 -10.60 -3.14 5.59
C ALA A 118 -9.25 -2.77 6.24
N LEU A 119 -8.72 -1.56 5.96
CA LEU A 119 -7.54 -1.05 6.66
C LEU A 119 -7.77 -0.91 8.17
N GLU A 120 -8.97 -0.49 8.58
CA GLU A 120 -9.32 -0.33 9.99
C GLU A 120 -9.45 -1.68 10.69
N ALA A 121 -10.18 -2.61 10.07
CA ALA A 121 -10.37 -3.95 10.59
C ALA A 121 -9.05 -4.72 10.70
N SER A 122 -8.06 -4.40 9.87
CA SER A 122 -6.72 -5.00 9.93
C SER A 122 -5.75 -4.33 10.90
N ARG A 123 -6.19 -3.32 11.66
CA ARG A 123 -5.31 -2.71 12.66
C ARG A 123 -5.04 -3.66 13.83
N PRO A 124 -3.85 -3.57 14.43
CA PRO A 124 -3.61 -4.21 15.70
C PRO A 124 -4.50 -3.57 16.77
N GLN A 125 -5.09 -4.40 17.63
CA GLN A 125 -5.68 -3.98 18.88
C GLN A 125 -4.57 -4.05 19.94
N ASP A 126 -4.35 -2.97 20.69
CA ASP A 126 -3.31 -2.89 21.72
C ASP A 126 -1.88 -3.24 21.20
N ASP A 127 -1.15 -4.10 21.90
CA ASP A 127 0.23 -4.52 21.58
C ASP A 127 0.30 -5.80 20.70
N GLU A 128 -0.81 -6.21 20.09
CA GLU A 128 -0.87 -7.40 19.24
C GLU A 128 -0.37 -7.16 17.80
N GLU A 129 -0.07 -8.25 17.09
CA GLU A 129 0.19 -8.18 15.65
C GLU A 129 -1.12 -7.94 14.87
N PRO A 130 -1.10 -7.19 13.75
CA PRO A 130 -2.30 -6.91 12.97
C PRO A 130 -2.89 -8.18 12.34
N ASP A 131 -4.22 -8.31 12.40
CA ASP A 131 -4.93 -9.29 11.56
C ASP A 131 -4.99 -8.79 10.11
N LEU A 132 -4.22 -9.42 9.23
CA LEU A 132 -4.17 -9.02 7.83
C LEU A 132 -5.30 -9.61 6.98
N CYS A 133 -6.16 -10.47 7.53
CA CYS A 133 -7.23 -11.11 6.76
C CYS A 133 -8.18 -10.10 6.11
N PRO A 134 -8.74 -9.09 6.83
CA PRO A 134 -9.66 -8.13 6.22
C PRO A 134 -9.08 -7.37 5.03
N ILE A 135 -7.85 -6.83 5.15
CA ILE A 135 -7.21 -6.10 4.05
C ILE A 135 -6.82 -7.02 2.90
N ARG A 136 -6.35 -8.25 3.18
CA ARG A 136 -6.02 -9.22 2.13
C ARG A 136 -7.26 -9.61 1.34
N ASP A 137 -8.36 -9.94 2.02
CA ASP A 137 -9.62 -10.34 1.40
C ASP A 137 -10.15 -9.23 0.49
N PHE A 138 -10.14 -7.99 0.97
CA PHE A 138 -10.50 -6.83 0.17
C PHE A 138 -9.62 -6.72 -1.09
N MET A 139 -8.29 -6.77 -0.94
CA MET A 139 -7.37 -6.61 -2.07
C MET A 139 -7.48 -7.75 -3.09
N PHE A 140 -7.69 -8.99 -2.63
CA PHE A 140 -7.96 -10.12 -3.52
C PHE A 140 -9.27 -9.93 -4.28
N ALA A 141 -10.33 -9.48 -3.62
CA ALA A 141 -11.60 -9.18 -4.29
C ALA A 141 -11.44 -8.09 -5.37
N GLN A 142 -10.67 -7.04 -5.08
CA GLN A 142 -10.32 -5.99 -6.06
C GLN A 142 -9.57 -6.58 -7.26
N GLN A 143 -8.60 -7.45 -7.02
CA GLN A 143 -7.81 -8.06 -8.08
C GLN A 143 -8.64 -9.02 -8.94
N MET A 144 -9.51 -9.81 -8.32
CA MET A 144 -10.44 -10.69 -9.04
C MET A 144 -11.43 -9.90 -9.90
N LYS A 145 -11.95 -8.77 -9.38
CA LYS A 145 -12.80 -7.83 -10.13
C LYS A 145 -12.06 -7.29 -11.36
N TYR A 146 -10.82 -6.82 -11.17
CA TYR A 146 -9.99 -6.29 -12.26
C TYR A 146 -9.70 -7.34 -13.34
N LEU A 147 -9.16 -8.50 -12.97
CA LEU A 147 -8.81 -9.56 -13.92
C LEU A 147 -10.05 -10.07 -14.68
N SER A 148 -11.19 -10.18 -14.01
CA SER A 148 -12.47 -10.55 -14.66
C SER A 148 -12.90 -9.52 -15.71
N MET A 149 -12.70 -8.23 -15.45
CA MET A 149 -12.99 -7.17 -16.42
C MET A 149 -12.05 -7.25 -17.63
N GLU A 150 -10.75 -7.45 -17.39
CA GLU A 150 -9.77 -7.56 -18.47
C GLU A 150 -10.05 -8.78 -19.35
N ILE A 151 -10.27 -9.97 -18.77
CA ILE A 151 -10.62 -11.18 -19.52
C ILE A 151 -11.88 -10.95 -20.39
N LYS A 152 -12.91 -10.28 -19.85
CA LYS A 152 -14.13 -9.95 -20.61
C LYS A 152 -13.81 -9.03 -21.80
N LYS A 153 -12.98 -8.00 -21.61
CA LYS A 153 -12.56 -7.09 -22.68
C LYS A 153 -11.80 -7.83 -23.78
N TYR A 154 -10.83 -8.68 -23.41
CA TYR A 154 -10.07 -9.48 -24.36
C TYR A 154 -10.98 -10.37 -25.22
N LYS A 155 -11.89 -11.14 -24.59
CA LYS A 155 -12.84 -12.01 -25.32
C LYS A 155 -13.78 -11.24 -26.26
N GLN A 156 -14.13 -10.00 -25.93
CA GLN A 156 -14.95 -9.15 -26.80
C GLN A 156 -14.16 -8.61 -28.00
N ALA A 157 -12.88 -8.30 -27.82
CA ALA A 157 -12.00 -7.84 -28.89
C ALA A 157 -11.73 -8.96 -29.91
N GLU A 158 -11.48 -10.19 -29.46
CA GLU A 158 -11.31 -11.35 -30.35
C GLU A 158 -12.51 -11.58 -31.27
N LYS A 159 -13.73 -11.46 -30.73
CA LYS A 159 -14.98 -11.59 -31.50
C LYS A 159 -15.17 -10.50 -32.55
N LYS A 160 -14.55 -9.33 -32.38
CA LYS A 160 -14.66 -8.19 -33.32
C LYS A 160 -13.57 -8.19 -34.39
N GLY A 161 -12.43 -8.84 -34.14
CA GLY A 161 -11.30 -8.92 -35.08
C GLY A 161 -11.29 -10.14 -36.00
N GLY A 162 -12.23 -11.08 -35.81
CA GLY A 162 -12.36 -12.30 -36.61
C GLY A 162 -13.49 -12.28 -37.65
N GLY A 163 -13.94 -11.10 -38.10
CA GLY A 163 -14.98 -10.91 -39.11
C GLY A 163 -14.48 -10.17 -40.33
#